data_AF-A0A7X3C2T5-F1
#
_entry.id   AF-A0A7X3C2T5-F1
#
_cell.length_a   1.000
_cell.length_b   1.000
_cell.length_c   1.000
_cell.angle_alpha   90.00
_cell.angle_beta   90.00
_cell.angle_gamma   90.00
#
_symmetry.space_group_name_H-M   'P 1'
#
loop_
_entity.id
_entity.type
_entity.pdbx_description
1 polymer ?
#
loop_
_entity_poly.entity_id
_entity_poly.type
_entity_poly.pdbx_seq_one_letter_code
_entity_poly.pdbx_strand_id
1 'polypeptide(L)' 'MIMRKFVIQQFTGLDDSTVQRLHSLGLQTGSPFWAVRFYPFHGPVIIQADDQRIGIRYTVFHTLIGG' A
#
# COMPACT_ATOMS: atom_id res chain seq x y z
N MET A 1 -9.85 -16.63 0.46
CA MET A 1 -8.89 -15.54 0.78
C MET A 1 -9.66 -14.23 0.65
N ILE A 2 -9.84 -13.47 1.75
CA ILE A 2 -10.65 -12.25 1.73
C ILE A 2 -9.79 -11.11 1.19
N MET A 3 -10.09 -10.62 0.00
CA MET A 3 -9.46 -9.43 -0.56
C MET A 3 -10.24 -8.20 -0.08
N ARG A 4 -9.54 -7.22 0.52
CA ARG A 4 -10.16 -5.97 0.98
C ARG A 4 -9.72 -4.82 0.09
N LYS A 5 -10.67 -4.07 -0.45
CA LYS A 5 -10.41 -2.88 -1.28
C LYS A 5 -10.16 -1.68 -0.37
N PHE A 6 -9.10 -0.93 -0.68
CA PHE A 6 -8.73 0.32 -0.03
C PHE A 6 -8.52 1.40 -1.10
N VAL A 7 -8.48 2.64 -0.64
CA VAL A 7 -8.10 3.81 -1.44
C VAL A 7 -6.95 4.49 -0.72
N ILE A 8 -5.92 4.88 -1.46
CA ILE A 8 -4.79 5.61 -0.89
C ILE A 8 -5.30 6.99 -0.45
N GLN A 9 -5.16 7.29 0.84
CA GLN A 9 -5.60 8.55 1.44
C GLN A 9 -4.47 9.58 1.47
N GLN A 10 -3.24 9.15 1.79
CA GLN A 10 -2.11 10.05 1.96
C GLN A 10 -0.77 9.31 1.89
N PHE A 11 0.30 10.09 1.72
CA PHE A 11 1.69 9.63 1.82
C PHE A 11 2.46 10.33 2.96
N THR A 12 1.80 11.21 3.70
CA THR A 12 2.39 11.99 4.80
C THR A 12 3.00 11.06 5.85
N GLY A 13 4.28 11.27 6.16
CA GLY A 13 5.02 10.44 7.12
C GLY A 13 5.83 9.29 6.50
N LEU A 14 5.76 9.11 5.18
CA LEU A 14 6.71 8.28 4.44
C LEU A 14 7.92 9.12 4.01
N ASP A 15 9.08 8.47 3.90
CA ASP A 15 10.27 9.12 3.36
C ASP A 15 10.13 9.33 1.83
N ASP A 16 10.82 10.36 1.32
CA ASP A 16 10.73 10.77 -0.09
C ASP A 16 11.06 9.63 -1.07
N SER A 17 11.99 8.75 -0.71
CA SER A 17 12.39 7.63 -1.56
C SER A 17 11.28 6.57 -1.67
N THR A 18 10.60 6.29 -0.56
CA THR A 18 9.42 5.42 -0.53
C THR A 18 8.28 6.05 -1.34
N VAL A 19 8.02 7.35 -1.18
CA VAL A 19 6.98 8.06 -1.93
C VAL A 19 7.25 8.01 -3.44
N GLN A 20 8.46 8.36 -3.86
CA GLN A 20 8.86 8.29 -5.28
C GLN A 20 8.70 6.88 -5.85
N ARG A 21 9.06 5.85 -5.08
CA ARG A 21 8.91 4.45 -5.50
C ARG A 21 7.45 4.03 -5.61
N LEU A 22 6.57 4.48 -4.72
CA LEU A 22 5.14 4.21 -4.83
C LEU A 22 4.55 4.90 -6.06
N HIS A 23 4.93 6.15 -6.34
CA HIS A 23 4.52 6.86 -7.56
C HIS A 23 5.03 6.20 -8.84
N SER A 24 6.28 5.68 -8.87
CA SER A 24 6.80 4.97 -10.04
C SER A 24 6.10 3.63 -10.29
N LEU A 25 5.43 3.08 -9.27
CA LEU A 25 4.55 1.93 -9.35
C LEU A 25 3.09 2.31 -9.68
N GLY A 26 2.81 3.57 -9.99
CA GLY A 26 1.47 4.06 -10.35
C GLY A 26 0.56 4.34 -9.16
N LEU A 27 1.06 4.25 -7.92
CA LEU A 27 0.27 4.50 -6.72
C LEU A 27 0.22 6.00 -6.43
N GLN A 28 -0.98 6.58 -6.43
CA GLN A 28 -1.23 7.99 -6.16
C GLN A 28 -2.39 8.14 -5.15
N THR A 29 -2.54 9.34 -4.58
CA THR A 29 -3.67 9.61 -3.69
C THR A 29 -4.97 9.47 -4.46
N GLY A 30 -5.94 8.75 -3.90
CA GLY A 30 -7.18 8.40 -4.58
C GLY A 30 -7.11 7.11 -5.41
N SER A 31 -5.92 6.55 -5.64
CA SER A 31 -5.79 5.27 -6.35
C SER A 31 -6.39 4.13 -5.53
N PRO A 32 -7.26 3.29 -6.12
CA PRO A 32 -7.76 2.10 -5.47
C PRO A 32 -6.68 0.99 -5.49
N PHE A 33 -6.63 0.19 -4.44
CA PHE A 33 -5.82 -1.03 -4.40
C PHE A 33 -6.51 -2.10 -3.55
N TRP A 34 -6.05 -3.34 -3.67
CA TRP A 34 -6.57 -4.46 -2.89
C TRP A 34 -5.50 -5.00 -1.96
N ALA A 35 -5.80 -5.12 -0.67
CA ALA A 35 -4.97 -5.92 0.22
C ALA A 35 -5.30 -7.40 -0.01
N VAL A 36 -4.33 -8.12 -0.54
CA VAL A 36 -4.44 -9.52 -0.94
C VAL A 36 -4.06 -10.41 0.24
N ARG A 37 -2.97 -10.09 0.94
CA ARG A 37 -2.47 -10.90 2.07
C ARG A 37 -1.86 -10.02 3.15
N PHE A 38 -2.18 -10.31 4.39
CA PHE A 38 -1.50 -9.79 5.57
C PHE A 38 -0.64 -10.89 6.18
N TYR A 39 0.65 -10.61 6.37
CA TYR A 39 1.51 -11.50 7.15
C TYR A 39 1.40 -11.14 8.66
N PRO A 40 1.50 -12.13 9.57
CA PRO A 40 1.37 -11.89 11.01
C PRO A 40 2.49 -10.98 11.55
N PHE A 41 2.31 -10.50 12.80
CA PHE A 41 3.30 -9.70 13.53
C PHE A 41 3.70 -8.37 12.87
N HIS A 42 2.72 -7.63 12.31
CA HIS A 42 2.98 -6.42 11.51
C HIS A 42 3.98 -6.67 10.36
N GLY A 43 3.96 -7.90 9.83
CA GLY A 43 4.72 -8.29 8.65
C GLY A 43 4.23 -7.58 7.39
N PRO A 44 4.87 -7.84 6.24
CA PRO A 44 4.50 -7.17 4.99
C PRO A 44 3.03 -7.41 4.63
N VAL A 45 2.48 -6.48 3.87
CA VAL A 45 1.16 -6.60 3.26
C VAL A 45 1.38 -6.75 1.76
N ILE A 46 0.81 -7.81 1.18
CA ILE A 46 0.77 -7.96 -0.28
C ILE A 46 -0.45 -7.20 -0.76
N ILE A 47 -0.22 -6.18 -1.56
CA ILE A 47 -1.26 -5.43 -2.25
C ILE A 47 -1.28 -5.78 -3.73
N GLN A 48 -2.46 -5.68 -4.33
CA GLN A 48 -2.66 -5.68 -5.77
C GLN A 48 -3.09 -4.27 -6.18
N ALA A 49 -2.34 -3.66 -7.07
CA ALA A 49 -2.70 -2.41 -7.74
C ALA A 49 -2.55 -2.67 -9.24
N ASP A 50 -3.58 -2.33 -10.00
CA ASP A 50 -3.72 -2.72 -11.41
C ASP A 50 -3.40 -4.22 -11.59
N ASP A 51 -2.52 -4.57 -12.52
CA ASP A 51 -2.11 -5.95 -12.81
C ASP A 51 -0.88 -6.42 -12.01
N GLN A 52 -0.41 -5.63 -11.04
CA GLN A 52 0.81 -5.92 -10.27
C GLN A 52 0.53 -6.30 -8.81
N ARG A 53 1.34 -7.23 -8.30
CA ARG A 53 1.40 -7.57 -6.87
C ARG A 53 2.66 -7.00 -6.24
N ILE A 54 2.48 -6.25 -5.17
CA ILE A 54 3.54 -5.50 -4.52
C ILE A 54 3.54 -5.85 -3.04
N GLY A 55 4.69 -6.25 -2.52
CA GLY A 55 4.89 -6.38 -1.08
C GLY A 55 5.29 -5.03 -0.49
N ILE A 56 4.48 -4.50 0.42
CA ILE A 56 4.79 -3.27 1.15
C ILE A 56 4.93 -3.56 2.64
N ARG A 57 5.71 -2.75 3.35
CA ARG A 57 5.82 -2.84 4.82
C ARG A 57 4.45 -2.51 5.44
N TYR A 58 4.13 -3.13 6.58
CA TYR A 58 2.89 -2.85 7.31
C TYR A 58 2.73 -1.36 7.63
N THR A 59 3.80 -0.71 8.06
CA THR A 59 3.81 0.73 8.40
C THR A 59 3.44 1.58 7.19
N VAL A 60 4.01 1.26 6.02
CA VAL A 60 3.66 1.93 4.76
C VAL A 60 2.20 1.72 4.43
N PHE A 61 1.70 0.48 4.47
CA PHE A 61 0.28 0.18 4.25
C PHE A 61 -0.63 1.00 5.17
N HIS A 62 -0.30 1.03 6.46
CA HIS A 62 -1.08 1.73 7.48
C HIS A 62 -1.14 3.24 7.20
N THR A 63 0.00 3.87 6.87
CA THR A 63 0.05 5.28 6.46
C THR A 63 -0.81 5.55 5.22
N LEU A 64 -0.75 4.67 4.20
CA LEU A 64 -1.51 4.85 2.96
C LEU A 64 -3.02 4.85 3.19
N ILE A 65 -3.52 4.16 4.22
CA ILE A 65 -4.95 4.08 4.53
C ILE A 65 -5.43 5.07 5.61
N GLY A 66 -4.59 6.03 6.00
CA GLY A 66 -4.96 7.09 6.95
C GLY A 66 -4.36 6.95 8.37
N GLY A 67 -3.60 5.89 8.63
CA GLY A 67 -3.09 5.55 9.97
C GLY A 67 -4.09 4.84 10.87
#